data_AF-A0A7Y5J4T7-F1
#
_entry.id   AF-A0A7Y5J4T7-F1
#
_cell.length_a   1.000
_cell.length_b   1.000
_cell.length_c   1.000
_cell.angle_alpha   90.00
_cell.angle_beta   90.00
_cell.angle_gamma   90.00
#
_symmetry.space_group_name_H-M   'P 1'
#
loop_
_entity.id
_entity.type
_entity.pdbx_description
1 polymer ?
#
loop_
_entity_poly.entity_id
_entity_poly.type
_entity_poly.pdbx_seq_one_letter_code
_entity_poly.pdbx_strand_id
1 'polypeptide(L)'
;ALYAKNTDSWRVIWDTTYTTKNKAHIRPSTGDAVLSIEADLNDVNEEDNPRIEFVQDAGYPVSAIGMNLLGNGIENALYLANNTSTRGGIFFVTGTNPTGWEGWMNLDESNIRMTITTDGKVGINTVSPQRSLHISDVMRLEPLSGPPASPAKGDMYFDGTINKLRVFDGAVWQNCW
;
A
#
# COMPACT_ATOMS: atom_id res chain seq x y z
N ALA A 1 -35.19 0.87 -4.48
CA ALA A 1 -33.82 0.44 -4.76
C ALA A 1 -33.47 0.90 -6.17
N LEU A 2 -32.26 1.43 -6.38
CA LEU A 2 -31.76 1.65 -7.73
C LEU A 2 -31.49 0.25 -8.32
N TYR A 3 -32.29 -0.19 -9.29
CA TYR A 3 -32.16 -1.50 -9.94
C TYR A 3 -32.13 -1.28 -11.45
N ALA A 4 -31.14 -1.86 -12.11
CA ALA A 4 -31.03 -1.92 -13.56
C ALA A 4 -30.49 -3.30 -13.91
N LYS A 5 -31.30 -3.96 -14.71
CA LYS A 5 -31.04 -5.24 -15.33
C LYS A 5 -30.73 -4.87 -16.79
N ASN A 6 -29.55 -5.24 -17.30
CA ASN A 6 -29.10 -5.04 -18.69
C ASN A 6 -28.64 -3.64 -19.14
N THR A 7 -27.55 -3.11 -18.60
CA THR A 7 -26.63 -2.29 -19.42
C THR A 7 -25.19 -2.58 -18.99
N ASP A 8 -24.29 -2.81 -19.95
CA ASP A 8 -22.89 -3.25 -19.76
C ASP A 8 -22.01 -2.31 -18.91
N SER A 9 -22.58 -1.20 -18.44
CA SER A 9 -22.05 -0.40 -17.35
C SER A 9 -23.16 0.47 -16.75
N TRP A 10 -23.10 0.70 -15.44
CA TRP A 10 -23.92 1.71 -14.77
C TRP A 10 -23.09 2.96 -14.57
N ARG A 11 -23.45 4.05 -15.25
CA ARG A 11 -22.84 5.35 -15.00
C ARG A 11 -23.83 6.20 -14.20
N VAL A 12 -23.59 6.31 -12.90
CA VAL A 12 -24.38 7.21 -12.06
C VAL A 12 -23.81 8.62 -12.15
N ILE A 13 -24.39 9.46 -13.02
CA ILE A 13 -24.01 10.87 -13.20
C ILE A 13 -24.86 11.72 -12.24
N TRP A 14 -24.32 12.07 -11.08
CA TRP A 14 -25.01 12.94 -10.11
C TRP A 14 -24.66 14.42 -10.31
N ASP A 15 -25.65 15.27 -10.01
CA ASP A 15 -25.73 16.74 -10.10
C ASP A 15 -24.42 17.51 -9.83
N THR A 16 -24.12 18.49 -10.70
CA THR A 16 -22.97 19.41 -10.63
C THR A 16 -23.14 20.55 -9.61
N THR A 17 -24.27 20.61 -8.91
CA THR A 17 -24.60 21.72 -8.02
C THR A 17 -24.31 21.36 -6.56
N TYR A 18 -23.15 21.79 -6.08
CA TYR A 18 -22.71 21.93 -4.68
C TYR A 18 -23.44 21.10 -3.61
N THR A 19 -22.80 20.01 -3.16
CA THR A 19 -22.83 19.72 -1.72
C THR A 19 -21.45 19.24 -1.29
N THR A 20 -20.99 19.68 -0.12
CA THR A 20 -19.76 19.23 0.57
C THR A 20 -19.87 17.78 1.07
N LYS A 21 -20.76 16.97 0.49
CA LYS A 21 -21.10 15.62 0.94
C LYS A 21 -20.56 14.59 -0.05
N ASN A 22 -20.34 13.37 0.48
CA ASN A 22 -19.96 12.21 -0.32
C ASN A 22 -20.97 11.97 -1.44
N LYS A 23 -20.49 11.82 -2.68
CA LYS A 23 -21.32 11.50 -3.85
C LYS A 23 -21.88 10.07 -3.81
N ALA A 24 -21.20 9.17 -3.10
CA ALA A 24 -21.69 7.85 -2.73
C ALA A 24 -21.19 7.53 -1.31
N HIS A 25 -22.08 7.05 -0.44
CA HIS A 25 -21.74 6.70 0.95
C HIS A 25 -22.51 5.45 1.36
N ILE A 26 -21.78 4.41 1.76
CA ILE A 26 -22.33 3.16 2.29
C ILE A 26 -22.29 3.25 3.81
N ARG A 27 -23.45 3.48 4.44
CA ARG A 27 -23.55 3.67 5.90
C ARG A 27 -24.81 3.01 6.48
N PRO A 28 -24.69 1.90 7.22
CA PRO A 28 -25.78 1.37 8.02
C PRO A 28 -25.98 2.20 9.30
N SER A 29 -27.17 2.12 9.90
CA SER A 29 -27.45 2.74 11.21
C SER A 29 -26.83 1.98 12.38
N THR A 30 -26.57 0.68 12.19
CA THR A 30 -25.94 -0.26 13.14
C THR A 30 -25.32 -1.41 12.34
N GLY A 31 -24.22 -2.02 12.81
CA GLY A 31 -23.56 -3.14 12.12
C GLY A 31 -22.61 -2.71 10.99
N ASP A 32 -22.10 -3.68 10.24
CA ASP A 32 -21.02 -3.47 9.27
C ASP A 32 -21.51 -2.90 7.93
N ALA A 33 -20.71 -2.03 7.32
CA ALA A 33 -20.86 -1.59 5.94
C ALA A 33 -19.94 -2.42 5.04
N VAL A 34 -20.48 -3.07 4.01
CA VAL A 34 -19.69 -3.86 3.06
C VAL A 34 -19.87 -3.33 1.64
N LEU A 35 -18.76 -3.12 0.94
CA LEU A 35 -18.72 -2.91 -0.51
C LEU A 35 -18.16 -4.18 -1.16
N SER A 36 -19.00 -4.87 -1.93
CA SER A 36 -18.58 -6.01 -2.74
C SER A 36 -18.56 -5.60 -4.22
N ILE A 37 -17.43 -5.86 -4.87
CA ILE A 37 -17.26 -5.79 -6.31
C ILE A 37 -16.74 -7.14 -6.77
N GLU A 38 -17.36 -7.71 -7.79
CA GLU A 38 -17.07 -9.05 -8.29
C GLU A 38 -16.94 -8.97 -9.80
N ALA A 39 -15.88 -9.61 -10.30
CA ALA A 39 -15.70 -9.96 -11.70
C ALA A 39 -15.33 -11.45 -11.72
N ASP A 40 -15.52 -12.09 -12.86
CA ASP A 40 -15.48 -13.54 -13.02
C ASP A 40 -16.51 -14.28 -12.14
N LEU A 41 -17.70 -14.54 -12.71
CA LEU A 41 -18.79 -15.22 -11.99
C LEU A 41 -18.55 -16.73 -11.81
N ASN A 42 -17.41 -17.24 -12.27
CA ASN A 42 -17.07 -18.65 -12.29
C ASN A 42 -15.55 -18.85 -12.15
N ASP A 43 -15.08 -20.09 -12.16
CA ASP A 43 -13.66 -20.45 -12.00
C ASP A 43 -13.09 -20.85 -13.37
N VAL A 44 -13.38 -20.03 -14.39
CA VAL A 44 -12.96 -20.26 -15.78
C VAL A 44 -12.65 -18.92 -16.41
N ASN A 45 -11.45 -18.81 -17.01
CA ASN A 45 -10.92 -17.60 -17.62
C ASN A 45 -10.68 -16.47 -16.60
N GLU A 46 -9.66 -16.64 -15.77
CA GLU A 46 -9.21 -15.78 -14.66
C GLU A 46 -8.73 -14.35 -15.07
N GLU A 47 -9.04 -13.91 -16.28
CA GLU A 47 -8.70 -12.59 -16.79
C GLU A 47 -9.70 -11.51 -16.32
N ASP A 48 -10.89 -11.91 -15.86
CA ASP A 48 -11.92 -10.99 -15.36
C ASP A 48 -11.64 -10.59 -13.90
N ASN A 49 -11.16 -9.36 -13.67
CA ASN A 49 -10.68 -8.94 -12.35
C ASN A 49 -11.37 -7.67 -11.82
N PRO A 50 -11.89 -7.69 -10.57
CA PRO A 50 -12.53 -6.52 -9.98
C PRO A 50 -11.48 -5.49 -9.53
N ARG A 51 -11.83 -4.19 -9.65
CA ARG A 51 -10.98 -3.08 -9.18
C ARG A 51 -11.77 -1.80 -8.89
N ILE A 52 -11.15 -0.93 -8.11
CA ILE A 52 -11.54 0.46 -7.88
C ILE A 52 -10.46 1.34 -8.53
N GLU A 53 -10.88 2.22 -9.45
CA GLU A 53 -9.98 3.16 -10.14
C GLU A 53 -10.10 4.58 -9.57
N PHE A 54 -8.95 5.23 -9.41
CA PHE A 54 -8.82 6.63 -9.03
C PHE A 54 -8.30 7.40 -10.25
N VAL A 55 -9.18 8.24 -10.81
CA VAL A 55 -8.99 8.91 -12.08
C VAL A 55 -8.62 10.37 -11.86
N GLN A 56 -7.58 10.86 -12.53
CA GLN A 56 -7.11 12.26 -12.47
C GLN A 56 -6.84 12.81 -13.89
N ASP A 57 -6.52 14.11 -13.97
CA ASP A 57 -5.95 14.76 -15.15
C ASP A 57 -6.70 14.53 -16.47
N ALA A 58 -8.00 14.79 -16.49
CA ALA A 58 -8.87 14.62 -17.66
C ALA A 58 -9.15 13.15 -18.07
N GLY A 59 -9.11 12.22 -17.11
CA GLY A 59 -9.67 10.88 -17.31
C GLY A 59 -8.65 9.74 -17.25
N TYR A 60 -7.40 10.02 -16.88
CA TYR A 60 -6.40 8.98 -16.72
C TYR A 60 -6.58 8.22 -15.40
N PRO A 61 -6.75 6.89 -15.40
CA PRO A 61 -6.80 6.08 -14.19
C PRO A 61 -5.37 5.94 -13.61
N VAL A 62 -4.95 6.95 -12.84
CA VAL A 62 -3.57 7.08 -12.34
C VAL A 62 -3.29 6.10 -11.19
N SER A 63 -4.31 5.74 -10.40
CA SER A 63 -4.17 4.78 -9.30
C SER A 63 -5.33 3.79 -9.26
N ALA A 64 -5.11 2.61 -8.69
CA ALA A 64 -6.16 1.61 -8.50
C ALA A 64 -5.90 0.70 -7.31
N ILE A 65 -6.96 0.09 -6.79
CA ILE A 65 -6.91 -1.08 -5.90
C ILE A 65 -7.71 -2.19 -6.57
N GLY A 66 -7.11 -3.36 -6.78
CA GLY A 66 -7.79 -4.46 -7.49
C GLY A 66 -6.95 -5.72 -7.62
N MET A 67 -7.42 -6.66 -8.42
CA MET A 67 -6.76 -7.95 -8.66
C MET A 67 -6.13 -8.01 -10.07
N ASN A 68 -5.04 -8.76 -10.22
CA ASN A 68 -4.33 -9.02 -11.48
C ASN A 68 -4.20 -7.79 -12.42
N LEU A 69 -3.87 -6.62 -11.87
CA LEU A 69 -3.88 -5.35 -12.64
C LEU A 69 -2.84 -5.29 -13.77
N LEU A 70 -1.90 -6.24 -13.80
CA LEU A 70 -0.78 -6.27 -14.74
C LEU A 70 -0.88 -7.39 -15.79
N GLY A 71 -1.90 -8.25 -15.74
CA GLY A 71 -2.06 -9.37 -16.68
C GLY A 71 -0.85 -10.32 -16.69
N ASN A 72 -0.18 -10.48 -15.55
CA ASN A 72 1.08 -11.21 -15.43
C ASN A 72 0.90 -12.67 -14.97
N GLY A 73 -0.34 -13.17 -14.93
CA GLY A 73 -0.68 -14.51 -14.47
C GLY A 73 -0.57 -14.71 -12.95
N ILE A 74 -0.34 -13.64 -12.17
CA ILE A 74 -0.45 -13.68 -10.71
C ILE A 74 -1.90 -13.35 -10.36
N GLU A 75 -2.76 -14.33 -10.64
CA GLU A 75 -4.19 -14.32 -10.35
C GLU A 75 -4.42 -14.24 -8.83
N ASN A 76 -5.57 -13.69 -8.41
CA ASN A 76 -5.97 -13.54 -7.00
C ASN A 76 -5.10 -12.63 -6.11
N ALA A 77 -3.98 -12.07 -6.61
CA ALA A 77 -3.17 -11.13 -5.84
C ALA A 77 -3.84 -9.74 -5.75
N LEU A 78 -3.82 -9.14 -4.55
CA LEU A 78 -4.22 -7.75 -4.35
C LEU A 78 -3.10 -6.80 -4.80
N TYR A 79 -3.46 -5.83 -5.62
CA TYR A 79 -2.59 -4.76 -6.07
C TYR A 79 -3.06 -3.41 -5.50
N LEU A 80 -2.13 -2.64 -4.96
CA LEU A 80 -2.24 -1.19 -4.82
C LEU A 80 -1.34 -0.57 -5.88
N ALA A 81 -1.91 0.10 -6.87
CA ALA A 81 -1.19 0.59 -8.03
C ALA A 81 -1.23 2.12 -8.14
N ASN A 82 -0.10 2.71 -8.53
CA ASN A 82 0.02 4.09 -8.95
C ASN A 82 1.00 4.17 -10.13
N ASN A 83 0.63 4.89 -11.19
CA ASN A 83 1.49 5.09 -12.35
C ASN A 83 1.34 6.52 -12.90
N THR A 84 2.40 7.32 -12.78
CA THR A 84 2.46 8.70 -13.27
C THR A 84 3.87 9.04 -13.73
N SER A 85 3.99 9.98 -14.67
CA SER A 85 5.24 10.38 -15.31
C SER A 85 6.14 11.25 -14.42
N THR A 86 5.60 11.94 -13.41
CA THR A 86 6.38 12.76 -12.47
C THR A 86 5.69 12.85 -11.10
N ARG A 87 6.46 12.62 -10.01
CA ARG A 87 6.02 12.82 -8.60
C ARG A 87 4.80 11.97 -8.18
N GLY A 88 4.85 10.67 -8.48
CA GLY A 88 3.91 9.67 -7.96
C GLY A 88 4.44 8.90 -6.75
N GLY A 89 3.69 7.89 -6.37
CA GLY A 89 4.06 6.93 -5.33
C GLY A 89 2.86 6.38 -4.57
N ILE A 90 3.17 5.47 -3.65
CA ILE A 90 2.22 4.95 -2.66
C ILE A 90 2.69 5.45 -1.30
N PHE A 91 1.81 6.16 -0.58
CA PHE A 91 2.11 6.75 0.71
C PHE A 91 1.18 6.16 1.76
N PHE A 92 1.76 5.59 2.82
CA PHE A 92 1.02 5.14 3.99
C PHE A 92 1.14 6.19 5.09
N VAL A 93 0.01 6.82 5.41
CA VAL A 93 -0.06 8.00 6.27
C VAL A 93 -0.87 7.68 7.52
N THR A 94 -0.30 7.96 8.68
CA THR A 94 -1.01 7.85 9.97
C THR A 94 -0.71 9.06 10.84
N GLY A 95 -1.76 9.71 11.32
CA GLY A 95 -1.67 10.81 12.27
C GLY A 95 -2.36 10.47 13.57
N THR A 96 -1.94 11.11 14.65
CA THR A 96 -2.71 11.22 15.88
C THR A 96 -3.24 12.63 15.96
N ASN A 97 -4.50 12.80 16.38
CA ASN A 97 -5.01 14.14 16.62
C ASN A 97 -4.95 14.48 18.12
N PRO A 98 -4.00 15.34 18.56
CA PRO A 98 -3.92 15.75 19.97
C PRO A 98 -5.05 16.70 20.40
N THR A 99 -5.84 17.23 19.46
CA THR A 99 -6.90 18.23 19.68
C THR A 99 -8.33 17.69 19.52
N GLY A 100 -8.50 16.41 19.19
CA GLY A 100 -9.81 15.72 19.19
C GLY A 100 -10.67 15.84 17.92
N TRP A 101 -10.19 16.47 16.83
CA TRP A 101 -10.90 16.56 15.54
C TRP A 101 -10.45 15.49 14.53
N GLU A 102 -10.99 14.28 14.60
CA GLU A 102 -10.58 13.17 13.72
C GLU A 102 -10.92 13.44 12.24
N GLY A 103 -9.95 13.20 11.34
CA GLY A 103 -10.19 13.29 9.90
C GLY A 103 -8.91 13.25 9.06
N TRP A 104 -8.96 12.54 7.93
CA TRP A 104 -7.84 12.43 6.96
C TRP A 104 -7.38 13.78 6.41
N MET A 105 -8.25 14.80 6.42
CA MET A 105 -7.96 16.15 5.94
C MET A 105 -6.96 16.91 6.81
N ASN A 106 -6.68 16.45 8.03
CA ASN A 106 -5.72 17.06 8.95
C ASN A 106 -4.33 16.41 8.88
N LEU A 107 -4.10 15.49 7.92
CA LEU A 107 -2.80 14.85 7.73
C LEU A 107 -1.91 15.71 6.84
N ASP A 108 -0.62 15.77 7.17
CA ASP A 108 0.42 16.39 6.35
C ASP A 108 1.60 15.42 6.12
N GLU A 109 2.67 15.91 5.48
CA GLU A 109 3.86 15.10 5.18
C GLU A 109 4.53 14.51 6.44
N SER A 110 4.39 15.15 7.61
CA SER A 110 4.93 14.65 8.88
C SER A 110 4.22 13.38 9.38
N ASN A 111 3.06 13.07 8.80
CA ASN A 111 2.29 11.88 9.14
C ASN A 111 2.60 10.68 8.22
N ILE A 112 3.47 10.85 7.22
CA ILE A 112 3.87 9.76 6.33
C ILE A 112 4.79 8.79 7.09
N ARG A 113 4.39 7.52 7.13
CA ARG A 113 5.14 6.45 7.81
C ARG A 113 5.94 5.60 6.84
N MET A 114 5.37 5.33 5.67
CA MET A 114 6.03 4.60 4.59
C MET A 114 5.75 5.27 3.25
N THR A 115 6.78 5.36 2.43
CA THR A 115 6.72 5.86 1.05
C THR A 115 7.25 4.80 0.10
N ILE A 116 6.58 4.58 -1.01
CA ILE A 116 7.11 3.87 -2.18
C ILE A 116 7.12 4.85 -3.34
N THR A 117 8.30 5.25 -3.80
CA THR A 117 8.45 6.22 -4.90
C THR A 117 8.29 5.55 -6.27
N THR A 118 8.10 6.34 -7.33
CA THR A 118 7.98 5.84 -8.71
C THR A 118 9.23 5.14 -9.22
N ASP A 119 10.42 5.38 -8.64
CA ASP A 119 11.66 4.67 -8.92
C ASP A 119 11.87 3.44 -8.02
N GLY A 120 10.84 3.03 -7.26
CA GLY A 120 10.80 1.79 -6.49
C GLY A 120 11.51 1.83 -5.14
N LYS A 121 11.92 3.01 -4.66
CA LYS A 121 12.56 3.14 -3.35
C LYS A 121 11.52 3.15 -2.24
N VAL A 122 11.84 2.47 -1.15
CA VAL A 122 11.04 2.44 0.07
C VAL A 122 11.65 3.37 1.12
N GLY A 123 10.89 4.36 1.57
CA GLY A 123 11.22 5.21 2.69
C GLY A 123 10.40 4.84 3.92
N ILE A 124 11.04 4.71 5.08
CA ILE A 124 10.37 4.64 6.40
C ILE A 124 10.65 5.95 7.12
N ASN A 125 9.58 6.64 7.55
CA ASN A 125 9.63 8.00 8.13
C ASN A 125 10.32 9.04 7.21
N THR A 126 10.28 8.86 5.89
CA THR A 126 10.80 9.83 4.92
C THR A 126 10.07 9.74 3.58
N VAL A 127 9.92 10.87 2.90
CA VAL A 127 9.33 10.99 1.55
C VAL A 127 10.38 11.05 0.44
N SER A 128 11.66 11.17 0.80
CA SER A 128 12.78 11.32 -0.16
C SER A 128 13.86 10.27 0.11
N PRO A 129 13.55 8.97 -0.06
CA PRO A 129 14.53 7.90 0.15
C PRO A 129 15.74 8.06 -0.78
N GLN A 130 16.94 7.99 -0.20
CA GLN A 130 18.21 8.16 -0.95
C GLN A 130 18.83 6.82 -1.40
N ARG A 131 18.22 5.70 -1.00
CA ARG A 131 18.61 4.32 -1.28
C ARG A 131 17.34 3.48 -1.47
N SER A 132 17.47 2.25 -1.98
CA SER A 132 16.33 1.36 -2.22
C SER A 132 15.49 1.13 -0.96
N LEU A 133 16.13 1.07 0.21
CA LEU A 133 15.48 1.17 1.51
C LEU A 133 16.17 2.31 2.28
N HIS A 134 15.40 3.30 2.74
CA HIS A 134 15.87 4.38 3.61
C HIS A 134 15.00 4.44 4.87
N ILE A 135 15.57 4.07 6.01
CA ILE A 135 14.94 4.28 7.32
C ILE A 135 15.51 5.59 7.87
N SER A 136 14.67 6.63 7.96
CA SER A 136 15.05 7.94 8.51
C SER A 136 14.88 7.96 10.03
N ASP A 137 15.39 6.93 10.70
CA ASP A 137 15.36 6.71 12.15
C ASP A 137 16.27 5.48 12.48
N VAL A 138 16.11 4.88 13.66
CA VAL A 138 16.78 3.66 14.09
C VAL A 138 16.10 2.41 13.51
N MET A 139 16.91 1.48 13.00
CA MET A 139 16.49 0.10 12.73
C MET A 139 16.80 -0.79 13.95
N ARG A 140 15.77 -1.43 14.53
CA ARG A 140 15.95 -2.46 15.55
C ARG A 140 16.03 -3.84 14.89
N LEU A 141 17.08 -4.58 15.19
CA LEU A 141 17.17 -6.02 14.92
C LEU A 141 16.89 -6.75 16.23
N GLU A 142 15.89 -7.62 16.24
CA GLU A 142 15.57 -8.39 17.45
C GLU A 142 16.73 -9.35 17.76
N PRO A 143 17.27 -9.35 19.01
CA PRO A 143 18.36 -10.24 19.36
C PRO A 143 17.99 -11.71 19.20
N LEU A 144 18.80 -12.47 18.48
CA LEU A 144 18.66 -13.91 18.36
C LEU A 144 19.64 -14.62 19.30
N SER A 145 19.23 -15.76 19.88
CA SER A 145 20.10 -16.57 20.76
C SER A 145 21.21 -17.33 20.01
N GLY A 146 21.17 -17.32 18.68
CA GLY A 146 22.20 -17.89 17.82
C GLY A 146 22.04 -17.44 16.35
N PRO A 147 23.00 -17.80 15.49
CA PRO A 147 22.97 -17.40 14.08
C PRO A 147 21.78 -17.99 13.33
N PRO A 148 21.15 -17.23 12.41
CA PRO A 148 20.18 -17.76 11.46
C PRO A 148 20.73 -18.95 10.66
N ALA A 149 19.88 -19.93 10.37
CA ALA A 149 20.20 -21.04 9.48
C ALA A 149 20.22 -20.57 8.02
N SER A 150 21.05 -21.21 7.19
CA SER A 150 21.17 -20.95 5.75
C SER A 150 21.44 -19.47 5.39
N PRO A 151 22.45 -18.81 5.98
CA PRO A 151 22.70 -17.41 5.68
C PRO A 151 23.23 -17.20 4.26
N ALA A 152 22.85 -16.06 3.68
CA ALA A 152 23.40 -15.55 2.44
C ALA A 152 24.40 -14.41 2.73
N LYS A 153 25.37 -14.23 1.83
CA LYS A 153 26.37 -13.15 1.96
C LYS A 153 25.66 -11.80 2.05
N GLY A 154 25.97 -11.03 3.10
CA GLY A 154 25.36 -9.72 3.37
C GLY A 154 24.20 -9.77 4.37
N ASP A 155 23.73 -10.95 4.78
CA ASP A 155 22.76 -11.06 5.85
C ASP A 155 23.32 -10.46 7.14
N MET A 156 22.47 -9.77 7.89
CA MET A 156 22.81 -9.13 9.16
C MET A 156 21.81 -9.55 10.24
N TYR A 157 22.29 -9.85 11.43
CA TYR A 157 21.44 -10.03 12.61
C TYR A 157 22.16 -9.53 13.87
N PHE A 158 21.41 -9.32 14.95
CA PHE A 158 22.00 -9.03 16.25
C PHE A 158 22.06 -10.32 17.07
N ASP A 159 23.26 -10.72 17.48
CA ASP A 159 23.48 -11.87 18.34
C ASP A 159 23.33 -11.47 19.80
N GLY A 160 22.29 -12.00 20.45
CA GLY A 160 21.96 -11.71 21.84
C GLY A 160 22.84 -12.44 22.86
N THR A 161 23.59 -13.47 22.45
CA THR A 161 24.48 -14.22 23.34
C THR A 161 25.82 -13.50 23.49
N ILE A 162 26.35 -12.96 22.40
CA ILE A 162 27.63 -12.21 22.41
C ILE A 162 27.46 -10.69 22.33
N ASN A 163 26.23 -10.18 22.26
CA ASN A 163 25.90 -8.75 22.18
C ASN A 163 26.59 -8.03 21.01
N LYS A 164 26.52 -8.62 19.82
CA LYS A 164 27.17 -8.08 18.62
C LYS A 164 26.23 -8.07 17.43
N LEU A 165 26.33 -7.00 16.63
CA LEU A 165 25.87 -7.04 15.25
C LEU A 165 26.79 -7.98 14.47
N ARG A 166 26.20 -8.88 13.69
CA ARG A 166 26.92 -9.89 12.90
C ARG A 166 26.55 -9.72 11.43
N VAL A 167 27.52 -9.94 10.54
CA VAL A 167 27.30 -9.99 9.08
C VAL A 167 27.87 -11.27 8.51
N PHE A 168 27.15 -11.93 7.62
CA PHE A 168 27.65 -13.12 6.94
C PHE A 168 28.48 -12.73 5.72
N ASP A 169 29.74 -13.16 5.65
CA ASP A 169 30.65 -12.78 4.56
C ASP A 169 30.56 -13.69 3.33
N GLY A 170 29.74 -14.75 3.41
CA GLY A 170 29.62 -15.82 2.41
C GLY A 170 30.20 -17.15 2.85
N ALA A 171 30.96 -17.17 3.95
CA ALA A 171 31.51 -18.38 4.55
C ALA A 171 31.21 -18.48 6.06
N VAL A 172 31.42 -17.40 6.80
CA VAL A 172 31.23 -17.36 8.26
C VAL A 172 30.56 -16.05 8.71
N TRP A 173 30.00 -16.09 9.90
CA TRP A 173 29.49 -14.91 10.58
C TRP A 173 30.63 -14.10 11.19
N GLN A 174 30.77 -12.85 10.75
CA GLN A 174 31.76 -11.90 11.24
C GLN A 174 31.16 -10.96 12.28
N ASN A 175 31.97 -10.58 13.28
CA ASN A 175 31.59 -9.51 14.20
C ASN A 175 31.71 -8.16 13.48
N CYS A 176 30.65 -7.36 13.51
CA CYS A 176 30.76 -5.93 13.30
C CYS A 176 31.23 -5.31 14.62
N TRP A 177 32.06 -4.26 14.51
CA TRP A 177 32.82 -3.63 15.60
C TRP A 177 32.06 -3.47 16.93
#